data_AF-A0A7R9TLX5-F1
#
_entry.id   AF-A0A7R9TLX5-F1
#
_cell.length_a   1.000
_cell.length_b   1.000
_cell.length_c   1.000
_cell.angle_alpha   90.00
_cell.angle_beta   90.00
_cell.angle_gamma   90.00
#
_symmetry.space_group_name_H-M   'P 1'
#
loop_
_entity.id
_entity.type
_entity.pdbx_description
1 polymer ?
#
loop_
_entity_poly.entity_id
_entity_poly.type
_entity_poly.pdbx_seq_one_letter_code
_entity_poly.pdbx_strand_id
1 'polypeptide(L)'
;AVADVEGAAPPGKLRLSLGKTGVEVRADHHAKLEALHAIASAATGRAEPSAAERAADCFSLLARYSAACGAQLRGGGFHAALHGECFDALAADFGVTMECFASPLNCRWPRFCSQFPDVDRPFGSVGSFFDEEGGFAFAEGSFEANPPFDEGVVARMERRMRRLLRGAQEGGRELCFVVIIPHWPDKSAGWAALRNSEFLARHVRIPLRDHGYFEGAQHNKLKSQYRVASFDTSVFWLQSSKARERWPVTDAKVARLKEAFRPKQKEDPSGSGGALAEGGAEGGRPAKRARAAAAGAAPR
;
A
#
# COMPACT_ATOMS: atom_id res chain seq x y z
N ALA A 1 -14.33 15.23 23.69
CA ALA A 1 -15.48 15.24 22.76
C ALA A 1 -15.49 13.88 22.10
N VAL A 2 -16.62 13.18 22.13
CA VAL A 2 -16.77 11.85 21.52
C VAL A 2 -17.02 12.06 20.02
N ALA A 3 -16.48 11.19 19.17
CA ALA A 3 -16.82 11.23 17.75
C ALA A 3 -18.21 10.61 17.58
N ASP A 4 -19.16 11.36 17.04
CA ASP A 4 -20.52 10.87 16.79
C ASP A 4 -20.67 10.43 15.33
N VAL A 5 -21.37 9.32 15.10
CA VAL A 5 -21.81 8.88 13.77
C VAL A 5 -23.06 9.67 13.40
N GLU A 6 -22.92 10.97 13.16
CA GLU A 6 -24.03 11.85 12.77
C GLU A 6 -23.68 12.71 11.55
N GLY A 7 -24.60 12.72 10.58
CA GLY A 7 -24.60 13.61 9.41
C GLY A 7 -25.11 12.95 8.12
N ALA A 8 -25.66 13.75 7.22
CA ALA A 8 -26.02 13.31 5.87
C ALA A 8 -24.75 12.94 5.08
N ALA A 9 -24.48 11.65 4.94
CA ALA A 9 -23.44 11.13 4.05
C ALA A 9 -24.08 10.69 2.72
N PRO A 10 -23.32 10.68 1.60
CA PRO A 10 -23.80 10.04 0.37
C PRO A 10 -24.19 8.57 0.64
N PRO A 11 -25.18 8.01 -0.08
CA PRO A 11 -25.55 6.61 0.04
C PRO A 11 -24.32 5.69 -0.04
N GLY A 12 -24.17 4.78 0.94
CA GLY A 12 -23.03 3.87 1.04
C GLY A 12 -21.83 4.39 1.83
N LYS A 13 -21.89 5.62 2.37
CA LYS A 13 -20.88 6.18 3.27
C LYS A 13 -21.44 6.48 4.66
N LEU A 14 -20.52 6.55 5.62
CA LEU A 14 -20.72 7.02 6.97
C LEU A 14 -19.90 8.30 7.17
N ARG A 15 -20.40 9.20 8.01
CA ARG A 15 -19.70 10.40 8.45
C ARG A 15 -19.44 10.30 9.95
N LEU A 16 -18.17 10.48 10.32
CA LEU A 16 -17.73 10.60 11.71
C LEU A 16 -17.38 12.06 11.96
N SER A 17 -17.88 12.63 13.06
CA SER A 17 -17.70 14.04 13.37
C SER A 17 -17.10 14.26 14.76
N LEU A 18 -16.13 15.17 14.87
CA LEU A 18 -15.59 15.65 16.13
C LEU A 18 -15.64 17.18 16.14
N GLY A 19 -16.58 17.76 16.90
CA GLY A 19 -16.86 19.18 16.86
C GLY A 19 -17.33 19.62 15.46
N LYS A 20 -16.61 20.55 14.83
CA LYS A 20 -16.94 21.05 13.47
C LYS A 20 -16.25 20.26 12.34
N THR A 21 -15.37 19.33 12.69
CA THR A 21 -14.60 18.56 11.72
C THR A 21 -15.30 17.24 11.45
N GLY A 22 -15.47 16.90 10.17
CA GLY A 22 -16.06 15.63 9.74
C GLY A 22 -15.14 14.89 8.78
N VAL A 23 -15.14 13.56 8.87
CA VAL A 23 -14.48 12.65 7.93
C VAL A 23 -15.49 11.65 7.40
N GLU A 24 -15.26 11.17 6.18
CA GLU A 24 -16.13 10.21 5.51
C GLU A 24 -15.39 8.89 5.26
N VAL A 25 -16.13 7.79 5.35
CA VAL A 25 -15.66 6.45 5.01
C VAL A 25 -16.82 5.65 4.43
N ARG A 26 -16.55 4.67 3.57
CA ARG A 26 -17.58 3.72 3.13
C ARG A 26 -18.06 2.87 4.29
N ALA A 27 -19.34 2.51 4.28
CA ALA A 27 -19.93 1.69 5.34
C ALA A 27 -19.24 0.32 5.48
N ASP A 28 -18.85 -0.31 4.36
CA ASP A 28 -18.12 -1.58 4.36
C ASP A 28 -16.70 -1.46 4.94
N HIS A 29 -16.00 -0.36 4.65
CA HIS A 29 -14.68 -0.09 5.22
C HIS A 29 -14.75 0.29 6.69
N HIS A 30 -15.80 0.98 7.12
CA HIS A 30 -16.04 1.18 8.55
C HIS A 30 -16.23 -0.16 9.27
N ALA A 31 -17.02 -1.07 8.70
CA ALA A 31 -17.18 -2.42 9.25
C ALA A 31 -15.84 -3.19 9.29
N LYS A 32 -14.99 -3.05 8.27
CA LYS A 32 -13.62 -3.58 8.30
C LYS A 32 -12.80 -3.00 9.45
N LEU A 33 -12.86 -1.68 9.68
CA LEU A 33 -12.12 -1.03 10.76
C LEU A 33 -12.59 -1.51 12.14
N GLU A 34 -13.90 -1.67 12.35
CA GLU A 34 -14.44 -2.27 13.59
C GLU A 34 -13.93 -3.70 13.78
N ALA A 35 -13.88 -4.51 12.72
CA ALA A 35 -13.35 -5.87 12.79
C ALA A 35 -11.85 -5.91 13.11
N LEU A 36 -11.05 -5.04 12.49
CA LEU A 36 -9.61 -4.91 12.80
C LEU A 36 -9.40 -4.47 14.25
N HIS A 37 -10.22 -3.55 14.74
CA HIS A 37 -10.17 -3.06 16.11
C HIS A 37 -10.46 -4.16 17.13
N ALA A 38 -11.52 -4.95 16.91
CA ALA A 38 -11.84 -6.10 17.75
C ALA A 38 -10.73 -7.15 17.75
N ILE A 39 -10.13 -7.46 16.59
CA ILE A 39 -9.02 -8.42 16.49
C ILE A 39 -7.79 -7.90 17.26
N ALA A 40 -7.46 -6.62 17.14
CA ALA A 40 -6.31 -6.02 17.81
C ALA A 40 -6.52 -5.94 19.33
N SER A 41 -7.71 -5.56 19.79
CA SER A 41 -8.08 -5.55 21.20
C SER A 41 -7.93 -6.94 21.83
N ALA A 42 -8.51 -7.96 21.19
CA ALA A 42 -8.40 -9.35 21.62
C ALA A 42 -6.95 -9.85 21.68
N ALA A 43 -6.10 -9.46 20.71
CA ALA A 43 -4.69 -9.87 20.68
C ALA A 43 -3.84 -9.25 21.80
N THR A 44 -4.23 -8.10 22.35
CA THR A 44 -3.49 -7.43 23.43
C THR A 44 -3.97 -7.81 24.83
N GLY A 45 -5.10 -8.51 24.94
CA GLY A 45 -5.72 -8.86 26.23
C GLY A 45 -6.18 -7.63 27.04
N ARG A 46 -6.28 -6.46 26.41
CA ARG A 46 -6.78 -5.23 27.04
C ARG A 46 -8.30 -5.27 27.12
N ALA A 47 -8.87 -4.44 28.00
CA ALA A 47 -10.31 -4.26 28.07
C ALA A 47 -10.83 -3.79 26.71
N GLU A 48 -11.95 -4.37 26.26
CA GLU A 48 -12.61 -3.99 25.02
C GLU A 48 -12.97 -2.50 25.07
N PRO A 49 -12.50 -1.68 24.11
CA PRO A 49 -12.80 -0.26 24.11
C PRO A 49 -14.29 -0.02 23.91
N SER A 50 -14.82 1.01 24.56
CA SER A 50 -16.20 1.45 24.41
C SER A 50 -16.50 1.89 22.98
N ALA A 51 -17.79 1.94 22.61
CA ALA A 51 -18.19 2.44 21.29
C ALA A 51 -17.68 3.87 21.00
N ALA A 52 -17.62 4.71 22.03
CA ALA A 52 -17.08 6.07 21.95
C ALA A 52 -15.58 6.09 21.64
N GLU A 53 -14.80 5.20 22.26
CA GLU A 53 -13.35 5.07 22.00
C GLU A 53 -13.09 4.55 20.59
N ARG A 54 -13.84 3.53 20.15
CA ARG A 54 -13.72 3.02 18.77
C ARG A 54 -14.03 4.08 17.72
N ALA A 55 -15.10 4.85 17.94
CA ALA A 55 -15.44 5.97 17.05
C ALA A 55 -14.34 7.05 17.02
N ALA A 56 -13.73 7.35 18.18
CA ALA A 56 -12.63 8.31 18.27
C ALA A 56 -11.35 7.82 17.57
N ASP A 57 -11.02 6.52 17.68
CA ASP A 57 -9.90 5.89 16.97
C ASP A 57 -10.14 5.93 15.46
N CYS A 58 -11.34 5.55 15.00
CA CYS A 58 -11.72 5.62 13.59
C CYS A 58 -11.64 7.04 13.04
N PHE A 59 -12.14 8.03 13.79
CA PHE A 59 -12.04 9.43 13.42
C PHE A 59 -10.57 9.88 13.29
N SER A 60 -9.74 9.54 14.28
CA SER A 60 -8.33 9.93 14.32
C SER A 60 -7.52 9.33 13.16
N LEU A 61 -7.76 8.05 12.86
CA LEU A 61 -7.22 7.36 11.70
C LEU A 61 -7.57 8.06 10.39
N LEU A 62 -8.87 8.28 10.14
CA LEU A 62 -9.35 8.89 8.89
C LEU A 62 -8.86 10.33 8.75
N ALA A 63 -8.87 11.10 9.84
CA ALA A 63 -8.35 12.47 9.85
C ALA A 63 -6.85 12.50 9.54
N ARG A 64 -6.07 11.58 10.12
CA ARG A 64 -4.62 11.46 9.86
C ARG A 64 -4.33 11.18 8.39
N TYR A 65 -4.96 10.15 7.82
CA TYR A 65 -4.73 9.77 6.42
C TYR A 65 -5.26 10.82 5.44
N SER A 66 -6.38 11.48 5.76
CA SER A 66 -6.87 12.62 4.99
C SER A 66 -5.85 13.76 4.97
N ALA A 67 -5.31 14.14 6.15
CA ALA A 67 -4.28 15.17 6.26
C ALA A 67 -2.99 14.80 5.49
N ALA A 68 -2.54 13.55 5.61
CA ALA A 68 -1.37 13.05 4.88
C ALA A 68 -1.54 13.09 3.36
N CYS A 69 -2.78 12.94 2.87
CA CYS A 69 -3.12 13.04 1.45
C CYS A 69 -3.43 14.48 0.98
N GLY A 70 -3.12 15.50 1.79
CA GLY A 70 -3.31 16.92 1.44
C GLY A 70 -4.71 17.46 1.74
N ALA A 71 -5.49 16.78 2.60
CA ALA A 71 -6.81 17.19 3.10
C ALA A 71 -7.88 17.46 2.03
N GLN A 72 -7.66 17.03 0.79
CA GLN A 72 -8.68 17.08 -0.26
C GLN A 72 -9.52 15.80 -0.20
N LEU A 73 -10.86 15.93 -0.26
CA LEU A 73 -11.81 14.81 -0.36
C LEU A 73 -11.56 13.88 -1.58
N ARG A 74 -10.73 14.32 -2.53
CA ARG A 74 -10.27 13.58 -3.71
C ARG A 74 -8.75 13.31 -3.73
N GLY A 75 -8.03 13.77 -2.70
CA GLY A 75 -6.62 13.46 -2.49
C GLY A 75 -6.44 12.01 -2.06
N GLY A 76 -5.34 11.40 -2.46
CA GLY A 76 -5.05 9.96 -2.26
C GLY A 76 -4.72 9.25 -3.57
N GLY A 77 -4.31 7.98 -3.50
CA GLY A 77 -3.96 7.18 -4.68
C GLY A 77 -2.52 7.36 -5.18
N PHE A 78 -1.63 7.90 -4.35
CA PHE A 78 -0.17 7.88 -4.58
C PHE A 78 0.43 6.47 -4.46
N HIS A 79 -0.30 5.56 -3.82
CA HIS A 79 0.06 4.18 -3.60
C HIS A 79 -1.19 3.32 -3.74
N ALA A 80 -1.06 2.15 -4.38
CA ALA A 80 -2.18 1.27 -4.71
C ALA A 80 -1.94 -0.10 -4.06
N ALA A 81 -3.02 -0.77 -3.65
CA ALA A 81 -2.95 -2.10 -3.05
C ALA A 81 -2.98 -3.18 -4.13
N LEU A 82 -2.52 -4.39 -3.81
CA LEU A 82 -2.64 -5.53 -4.72
C LEU A 82 -4.11 -6.01 -4.79
N HIS A 83 -4.43 -6.81 -5.79
CA HIS A 83 -5.70 -7.54 -5.80
C HIS A 83 -5.75 -8.55 -4.65
N GLY A 84 -6.96 -8.86 -4.17
CA GLY A 84 -7.16 -9.93 -3.18
C GLY A 84 -6.55 -11.26 -3.61
N GLU A 85 -6.69 -11.63 -4.88
CA GLU A 85 -6.12 -12.85 -5.45
C GLU A 85 -4.59 -12.85 -5.46
N CYS A 86 -3.94 -11.68 -5.58
CA CYS A 86 -2.49 -11.60 -5.45
C CYS A 86 -2.08 -11.95 -4.03
N PHE A 87 -2.78 -11.42 -3.03
CA PHE A 87 -2.51 -11.79 -1.63
C PHE A 87 -2.79 -13.27 -1.35
N ASP A 88 -3.82 -13.84 -1.95
CA ASP A 88 -4.14 -15.28 -1.82
C ASP A 88 -3.03 -16.15 -2.44
N ALA A 89 -2.54 -15.79 -3.62
CA ALA A 89 -1.39 -16.45 -4.24
C ALA A 89 -0.12 -16.28 -3.39
N LEU A 90 0.14 -15.09 -2.85
CA LEU A 90 1.28 -14.82 -1.98
C LEU A 90 1.25 -15.67 -0.70
N ALA A 91 0.09 -15.79 -0.07
CA ALA A 91 -0.11 -16.62 1.12
C ALA A 91 0.09 -18.10 0.80
N ALA A 92 -0.59 -18.60 -0.25
CA ALA A 92 -0.60 -20.02 -0.59
C ALA A 92 0.76 -20.52 -1.11
N ASP A 93 1.41 -19.74 -1.99
CA ASP A 93 2.61 -20.20 -2.71
C ASP A 93 3.92 -19.79 -2.04
N PHE A 94 3.92 -18.68 -1.31
CA PHE A 94 5.12 -18.09 -0.72
C PHE A 94 5.02 -17.88 0.80
N GLY A 95 3.95 -18.36 1.43
CA GLY A 95 3.75 -18.31 2.89
C GLY A 95 3.66 -16.91 3.45
N VAL A 96 3.33 -15.91 2.63
CA VAL A 96 3.25 -14.52 3.07
C VAL A 96 2.12 -14.36 4.09
N THR A 97 2.42 -13.72 5.22
CA THR A 97 1.44 -13.54 6.31
C THR A 97 1.22 -12.09 6.74
N MET A 98 1.97 -11.15 6.19
CA MET A 98 1.95 -9.76 6.64
C MET A 98 2.51 -8.81 5.57
N GLU A 99 1.90 -7.62 5.51
CA GLU A 99 2.37 -6.48 4.71
C GLU A 99 3.38 -5.64 5.48
N CYS A 100 4.52 -5.33 4.86
CA CYS A 100 5.52 -4.40 5.38
C CYS A 100 5.12 -2.93 5.20
N PHE A 101 4.21 -2.62 4.26
CA PHE A 101 3.80 -1.25 3.96
C PHE A 101 2.30 -1.19 3.69
N ALA A 102 1.52 -0.96 4.73
CA ALA A 102 0.07 -0.85 4.62
C ALA A 102 -0.49 0.23 5.56
N SER A 103 -1.80 0.24 5.67
CA SER A 103 -2.63 1.03 6.56
C SER A 103 -3.85 0.20 6.95
N PRO A 104 -4.56 0.53 8.03
CA PRO A 104 -5.85 -0.10 8.32
C PRO A 104 -6.84 0.02 7.15
N LEU A 105 -6.71 1.10 6.37
CA LEU A 105 -7.55 1.41 5.22
C LEU A 105 -7.30 0.52 4.00
N ASN A 106 -6.15 -0.15 3.89
CA ASN A 106 -5.80 -0.95 2.73
C ASN A 106 -5.21 -2.34 2.98
N CYS A 107 -4.91 -2.68 4.24
CA CYS A 107 -4.35 -3.98 4.58
C CYS A 107 -5.26 -5.15 4.20
N ARG A 108 -4.65 -6.27 3.86
CA ARG A 108 -5.30 -7.58 3.70
C ARG A 108 -5.29 -8.37 5.00
N TRP A 109 -4.17 -8.35 5.71
CA TRP A 109 -3.99 -9.09 6.95
C TRP A 109 -4.27 -8.21 8.18
N PRO A 110 -4.68 -8.80 9.33
CA PRO A 110 -4.93 -8.05 10.55
C PRO A 110 -3.66 -7.59 11.27
N ARG A 111 -2.48 -8.02 10.81
CA ARG A 111 -1.18 -7.55 11.27
C ARG A 111 -0.40 -7.04 10.08
N PHE A 112 0.13 -5.83 10.20
CA PHE A 112 0.85 -5.13 9.12
C PHE A 112 1.70 -4.01 9.71
N CYS A 113 2.75 -3.62 9.00
CA CYS A 113 3.47 -2.39 9.29
C CYS A 113 2.78 -1.18 8.65
N SER A 114 2.83 -0.03 9.31
CA SER A 114 2.17 1.18 8.83
C SER A 114 2.95 2.46 9.15
N GLN A 115 2.56 3.57 8.51
CA GLN A 115 3.27 4.85 8.64
C GLN A 115 2.96 5.59 9.95
N PHE A 116 1.77 5.41 10.53
CA PHE A 116 1.31 6.20 11.68
C PHE A 116 0.94 5.31 12.88
N PRO A 117 1.92 4.71 13.58
CA PRO A 117 1.65 3.77 14.66
C PRO A 117 0.81 4.34 15.81
N ASP A 118 0.81 5.66 16.00
CA ASP A 118 0.03 6.35 17.02
C ASP A 118 -1.49 6.25 16.79
N VAL A 119 -1.95 6.17 15.54
CA VAL A 119 -3.37 6.01 15.20
C VAL A 119 -3.71 4.64 14.59
N ASP A 120 -2.70 3.89 14.13
CA ASP A 120 -2.93 2.61 13.42
C ASP A 120 -2.86 1.39 14.34
N ARG A 121 -2.20 1.49 15.50
CA ARG A 121 -2.07 0.37 16.46
C ARG A 121 -3.41 -0.19 16.94
N PRO A 122 -4.45 0.64 17.23
CA PRO A 122 -5.77 0.12 17.57
C PRO A 122 -6.38 -0.80 16.50
N PHE A 123 -5.86 -0.76 15.26
CA PHE A 123 -6.36 -1.53 14.12
C PHE A 123 -5.38 -2.62 13.65
N GLY A 124 -4.39 -2.97 14.46
CA GLY A 124 -3.48 -4.09 14.19
C GLY A 124 -2.13 -3.72 13.59
N SER A 125 -1.78 -2.43 13.51
CA SER A 125 -0.43 -2.03 13.12
C SER A 125 0.62 -2.50 14.14
N VAL A 126 1.70 -3.10 13.64
CA VAL A 126 2.88 -3.50 14.43
C VAL A 126 4.00 -2.45 14.43
N GLY A 127 3.69 -1.22 14.01
CA GLY A 127 4.65 -0.11 13.89
C GLY A 127 5.15 0.11 12.47
N SER A 128 6.09 1.03 12.29
CA SER A 128 6.70 1.27 10.98
C SER A 128 7.65 0.14 10.62
N PHE A 129 7.70 -0.22 9.32
CA PHE A 129 8.74 -1.12 8.81
C PHE A 129 10.15 -0.58 9.07
N PHE A 130 10.31 0.71 9.38
CA PHE A 130 11.60 1.30 9.69
C PHE A 130 11.91 1.43 11.18
N ASP A 131 10.99 1.07 12.08
CA ASP A 131 11.22 1.06 13.52
C ASP A 131 12.03 -0.19 13.87
N GLU A 132 13.31 -0.01 14.17
CA GLU A 132 14.22 -1.10 14.59
C GLU A 132 14.16 -1.33 16.11
N GLU A 133 13.85 -0.26 16.86
CA GLU A 133 13.70 -0.28 18.31
C GLU A 133 12.21 -0.30 18.66
N GLY A 134 11.75 -1.36 19.33
CA GLY A 134 10.34 -1.50 19.74
C GLY A 134 9.35 -1.76 18.60
N GLY A 135 9.82 -1.92 17.37
CA GLY A 135 9.04 -2.35 16.21
C GLY A 135 8.96 -3.86 16.06
N PHE A 136 8.28 -4.32 15.01
CA PHE A 136 8.19 -5.75 14.69
C PHE A 136 9.56 -6.35 14.35
N ALA A 137 9.86 -7.48 14.99
CA ALA A 137 11.11 -8.21 14.79
C ALA A 137 10.98 -9.18 13.60
N PHE A 138 11.55 -8.80 12.45
CA PHE A 138 11.60 -9.62 11.24
C PHE A 138 12.73 -10.67 11.30
N ALA A 139 12.68 -11.56 12.30
CA ALA A 139 13.71 -12.60 12.48
C ALA A 139 13.54 -13.78 11.51
N GLU A 140 12.29 -14.12 11.20
CA GLU A 140 11.85 -15.21 10.31
C GLU A 140 10.43 -14.92 9.80
N GLY A 141 9.98 -15.67 8.80
CA GLY A 141 8.67 -15.53 8.15
C GLY A 141 8.78 -15.06 6.70
N SER A 142 7.61 -14.87 6.08
CA SER A 142 7.50 -14.38 4.70
C SER A 142 6.56 -13.18 4.67
N PHE A 143 7.00 -12.12 4.00
CA PHE A 143 6.39 -10.80 4.07
C PHE A 143 6.25 -10.18 2.69
N GLU A 144 5.14 -9.51 2.44
CA GLU A 144 4.93 -8.69 1.25
C GLU A 144 5.45 -7.28 1.52
N ALA A 145 6.09 -6.66 0.52
CA ALA A 145 6.51 -5.28 0.61
C ALA A 145 6.22 -4.52 -0.68
N ASN A 146 5.15 -3.73 -0.66
CA ASN A 146 4.83 -2.73 -1.66
C ASN A 146 5.00 -1.33 -1.02
N PRO A 147 6.22 -0.75 -0.96
CA PRO A 147 6.43 0.55 -0.36
C PRO A 147 5.83 1.68 -1.21
N PRO A 148 5.61 2.88 -0.63
CA PRO A 148 5.43 4.10 -1.42
C PRO A 148 6.52 4.24 -2.48
N PHE A 149 6.13 4.68 -3.68
CA PHE A 149 7.00 4.75 -4.85
C PHE A 149 7.93 5.99 -4.80
N ASP A 150 8.72 6.04 -3.74
CA ASP A 150 9.76 7.03 -3.50
C ASP A 150 11.12 6.34 -3.42
N GLU A 151 12.10 6.87 -4.14
CA GLU A 151 13.44 6.26 -4.21
C GLU A 151 14.12 6.18 -2.84
N GLY A 152 13.97 7.21 -2.01
CA GLY A 152 14.54 7.23 -0.66
C GLY A 152 13.95 6.13 0.22
N VAL A 153 12.63 5.93 0.11
CA VAL A 153 11.91 4.85 0.82
C VAL A 153 12.36 3.47 0.33
N VAL A 154 12.40 3.24 -0.98
CA VAL A 154 12.81 1.95 -1.56
C VAL A 154 14.26 1.62 -1.19
N ALA A 155 15.18 2.60 -1.28
CA ALA A 155 16.58 2.40 -0.90
C ALA A 155 16.73 2.14 0.60
N ARG A 156 15.95 2.82 1.46
CA ARG A 156 15.96 2.55 2.92
C ARG A 156 15.41 1.15 3.23
N MET A 157 14.35 0.73 2.54
CA MET A 157 13.74 -0.59 2.68
C MET A 157 14.74 -1.69 2.30
N GLU A 158 15.38 -1.58 1.13
CA GLU A 158 16.41 -2.53 0.69
C GLU A 158 17.52 -2.67 1.74
N ARG A 159 18.07 -1.55 2.23
CA ARG A 159 19.16 -1.59 3.21
C ARG A 159 18.78 -2.34 4.48
N ARG A 160 17.54 -2.14 4.98
CA ARG A 160 17.04 -2.87 6.15
C ARG A 160 16.83 -4.34 5.83
N MET A 161 16.15 -4.68 4.73
CA MET A 161 15.94 -6.07 4.31
C MET A 161 17.26 -6.83 4.16
N ARG A 162 18.29 -6.20 3.57
CA ARG A 162 19.63 -6.81 3.44
C ARG A 162 20.27 -7.13 4.80
N ARG A 163 20.13 -6.27 5.80
CA ARG A 163 20.61 -6.56 7.17
C ARG A 163 19.82 -7.71 7.81
N LEU A 164 18.50 -7.67 7.71
CA LEU A 164 17.61 -8.71 8.26
C LEU A 164 17.88 -10.07 7.62
N LEU A 165 18.00 -10.13 6.29
CA LEU A 165 18.29 -11.35 5.54
C LEU A 165 19.68 -11.90 5.86
N ARG A 166 20.69 -11.03 6.07
CA ARG A 166 22.01 -11.47 6.54
C ARG A 166 21.93 -12.09 7.93
N GLY A 167 21.26 -11.44 8.87
CA GLY A 167 21.06 -11.98 10.22
C GLY A 167 20.21 -13.26 10.24
N ALA A 168 19.26 -13.42 9.32
CA ALA A 168 18.52 -14.66 9.15
C ALA A 168 19.39 -15.76 8.53
N GLN A 169 20.20 -15.44 7.52
CA GLN A 169 21.15 -16.36 6.88
C GLN A 169 22.16 -16.92 7.89
N GLU A 170 22.79 -16.06 8.68
CA GLU A 170 23.76 -16.43 9.71
C GLU A 170 23.11 -17.26 10.82
N GLY A 171 21.87 -16.94 11.18
CA GLY A 171 21.10 -17.68 12.19
C GLY A 171 20.39 -18.93 11.66
N GLY A 172 20.54 -19.30 10.39
CA GLY A 172 19.83 -20.44 9.79
C GLY A 172 18.30 -20.31 9.80
N ARG A 173 17.77 -19.07 9.77
CA ARG A 173 16.34 -18.77 9.81
C ARG A 173 15.73 -18.59 8.43
N GLU A 174 14.43 -18.88 8.34
CA GLU A 174 13.64 -18.77 7.12
C GLU A 174 13.06 -17.36 6.99
N LEU A 175 13.75 -16.47 6.27
CA LEU A 175 13.25 -15.11 6.03
C LEU A 175 13.08 -14.83 4.54
N CYS A 176 11.88 -14.39 4.16
CA CYS A 176 11.52 -14.02 2.80
C CYS A 176 10.85 -12.64 2.75
N PHE A 177 11.25 -11.82 1.79
CA PHE A 177 10.51 -10.62 1.38
C PHE A 177 10.13 -10.74 -0.09
N VAL A 178 8.84 -10.60 -0.39
CA VAL A 178 8.32 -10.44 -1.75
C VAL A 178 8.09 -8.96 -2.00
N VAL A 179 9.02 -8.33 -2.68
CA VAL A 179 9.04 -6.88 -2.94
C VAL A 179 8.36 -6.60 -4.27
N ILE A 180 7.36 -5.71 -4.26
CA ILE A 180 6.57 -5.33 -5.44
C ILE A 180 6.70 -3.82 -5.61
N ILE A 181 7.43 -3.39 -6.64
CA ILE A 181 7.66 -1.97 -6.93
C ILE A 181 7.59 -1.72 -8.44
N PRO A 182 7.36 -0.47 -8.89
CA PRO A 182 7.47 -0.13 -10.30
C PRO A 182 8.82 -0.55 -10.90
N HIS A 183 8.79 -0.97 -12.16
CA HIS A 183 9.97 -1.36 -12.91
C HIS A 183 10.73 -0.12 -13.37
N TRP A 184 11.75 0.27 -12.60
CA TRP A 184 12.59 1.44 -12.87
C TRP A 184 14.06 1.07 -13.06
N PRO A 185 14.39 0.27 -14.09
CA PRO A 185 15.79 0.02 -14.43
C PRO A 185 16.48 1.36 -14.71
N ASP A 186 17.73 1.47 -14.29
CA ASP A 186 18.63 2.60 -14.57
C ASP A 186 18.22 3.97 -14.00
N LYS A 187 17.12 4.05 -13.26
CA LYS A 187 16.58 5.31 -12.68
C LYS A 187 16.47 5.29 -11.16
N SER A 188 16.66 4.13 -10.55
CA SER A 188 16.46 3.89 -9.12
C SER A 188 17.62 3.06 -8.57
N ALA A 189 18.38 3.63 -7.65
CA ALA A 189 19.47 2.93 -6.97
C ALA A 189 18.92 1.83 -6.06
N GLY A 190 17.77 2.06 -5.42
CA GLY A 190 17.05 1.08 -4.63
C GLY A 190 16.58 -0.11 -5.47
N TRP A 191 16.03 0.14 -6.65
CA TRP A 191 15.66 -0.93 -7.60
C TRP A 191 16.88 -1.73 -8.05
N ALA A 192 17.98 -1.04 -8.40
CA ALA A 192 19.22 -1.69 -8.81
C ALA A 192 19.82 -2.53 -7.67
N ALA A 193 19.77 -2.04 -6.42
CA ALA A 193 20.23 -2.76 -5.24
C ALA A 193 19.39 -4.03 -4.99
N LEU A 194 18.07 -3.95 -5.15
CA LEU A 194 17.20 -5.14 -5.09
C LEU A 194 17.55 -6.15 -6.18
N ARG A 195 17.79 -5.69 -7.41
CA ARG A 195 18.12 -6.56 -8.56
C ARG A 195 19.48 -7.25 -8.42
N ASN A 196 20.42 -6.61 -7.72
CA ASN A 196 21.79 -7.09 -7.50
C ASN A 196 22.00 -7.66 -6.09
N SER A 197 20.93 -7.85 -5.31
CA SER A 197 21.02 -8.39 -3.95
C SER A 197 21.56 -9.82 -3.97
N GLU A 198 22.49 -10.14 -3.06
CA GLU A 198 22.98 -11.52 -2.85
C GLU A 198 21.85 -12.48 -2.42
N PHE A 199 20.78 -11.93 -1.82
CA PHE A 199 19.62 -12.69 -1.37
C PHE A 199 18.54 -12.83 -2.46
N LEU A 200 18.73 -12.26 -3.65
CA LEU A 200 17.75 -12.38 -4.72
C LEU A 200 17.61 -13.83 -5.17
N ALA A 201 16.43 -14.41 -4.94
CA ALA A 201 16.06 -15.73 -5.42
C ALA A 201 15.50 -15.65 -6.85
N ARG A 202 14.66 -14.65 -7.11
CA ARG A 202 14.08 -14.43 -8.44
C ARG A 202 13.63 -13.00 -8.61
N HIS A 203 13.79 -12.48 -9.82
CA HIS A 203 13.17 -11.24 -10.27
C HIS A 203 12.25 -11.54 -11.45
N VAL A 204 11.06 -10.95 -11.44
CA VAL A 204 10.08 -11.03 -12.51
C VAL A 204 9.60 -9.62 -12.84
N ARG A 205 9.56 -9.29 -14.13
CA ARG A 205 8.88 -8.12 -14.66
C ARG A 205 7.48 -8.53 -15.12
N ILE A 206 6.48 -7.77 -14.70
CA ILE A 206 5.09 -7.85 -15.18
C ILE A 206 4.84 -6.62 -16.07
N PRO A 207 4.61 -6.81 -17.37
CA PRO A 207 4.35 -5.70 -18.29
C PRO A 207 3.13 -4.86 -17.89
N LEU A 208 3.17 -3.56 -18.15
CA LEU A 208 2.12 -2.57 -17.87
C LEU A 208 0.71 -3.05 -18.22
N ARG A 209 0.57 -3.70 -19.39
CA ARG A 209 -0.74 -4.14 -19.91
C ARG A 209 -1.24 -5.46 -19.33
N ASP A 210 -0.40 -6.16 -18.58
CA ASP A 210 -0.70 -7.49 -18.06
C ASP A 210 -1.16 -7.45 -16.60
N HIS A 211 -1.28 -6.25 -16.00
CA HIS A 211 -1.68 -6.15 -14.60
C HIS A 211 -2.45 -4.88 -14.20
N GLY A 212 -3.13 -4.98 -13.07
CA GLY A 212 -3.81 -3.89 -12.39
C GLY A 212 -3.56 -3.88 -10.89
N TYR A 213 -4.13 -2.88 -10.23
CA TYR A 213 -4.09 -2.69 -8.79
C TYR A 213 -5.48 -2.38 -8.25
N PHE A 214 -5.61 -2.51 -6.94
CA PHE A 214 -6.73 -2.01 -6.18
C PHE A 214 -6.50 -0.56 -5.74
N GLU A 215 -7.55 0.23 -5.73
CA GLU A 215 -7.50 1.67 -5.50
C GLU A 215 -6.97 2.02 -4.10
N GLY A 216 -6.00 2.95 -4.02
CA GLY A 216 -5.43 3.37 -2.73
C GLY A 216 -6.44 4.08 -1.83
N ALA A 217 -7.39 4.78 -2.43
CA ALA A 217 -8.52 5.43 -1.75
C ALA A 217 -9.77 4.55 -1.68
N GLN A 218 -9.62 3.21 -1.67
CA GLN A 218 -10.73 2.24 -1.59
C GLN A 218 -11.72 2.50 -0.43
N HIS A 219 -11.24 3.07 0.67
CA HIS A 219 -12.04 3.44 1.84
C HIS A 219 -13.02 4.59 1.59
N ASN A 220 -12.83 5.35 0.50
CA ASN A 220 -13.62 6.55 0.20
C ASN A 220 -14.26 6.52 -1.20
N LYS A 221 -13.66 5.85 -2.19
CA LYS A 221 -14.21 5.77 -3.57
C LYS A 221 -15.31 4.70 -3.69
N LEU A 222 -16.44 5.10 -4.28
CA LEU A 222 -17.64 4.26 -4.44
C LEU A 222 -17.82 3.61 -5.83
N LYS A 223 -17.06 4.05 -6.83
CA LYS A 223 -17.18 3.55 -8.22
C LYS A 223 -16.19 2.41 -8.44
N SER A 224 -15.26 2.57 -9.37
CA SER A 224 -14.23 1.56 -9.62
C SER A 224 -13.28 1.42 -8.44
N GLN A 225 -13.15 0.20 -7.94
CA GLN A 225 -12.12 -0.15 -6.96
C GLN A 225 -10.83 -0.66 -7.62
N TYR A 226 -10.84 -0.84 -8.95
CA TYR A 226 -9.69 -1.28 -9.72
C TYR A 226 -9.06 -0.13 -10.52
N ARG A 227 -7.74 -0.18 -10.66
CA ARG A 227 -6.92 0.79 -11.39
C ARG A 227 -5.95 0.05 -12.33
N VAL A 228 -5.69 0.62 -13.52
CA VAL A 228 -4.66 0.07 -14.42
C VAL A 228 -3.32 0.41 -13.80
N ALA A 229 -2.35 -0.49 -13.93
CA ALA A 229 -0.97 -0.10 -13.74
C ALA A 229 -0.61 1.12 -14.61
N SER A 230 0.31 1.95 -14.12
CA SER A 230 0.86 3.09 -14.88
C SER A 230 2.28 2.83 -15.38
N PHE A 231 2.92 1.79 -14.85
CA PHE A 231 4.24 1.32 -15.23
C PHE A 231 4.25 -0.20 -15.21
N ASP A 232 5.25 -0.80 -15.86
CA ASP A 232 5.62 -2.18 -15.59
C ASP A 232 5.96 -2.34 -14.10
N THR A 233 5.82 -3.56 -13.59
CA THR A 233 6.08 -3.86 -12.17
C THR A 233 7.19 -4.89 -12.06
N SER A 234 8.12 -4.67 -11.13
CA SER A 234 9.09 -5.66 -10.70
C SER A 234 8.60 -6.36 -9.44
N VAL A 235 8.63 -7.68 -9.46
CA VAL A 235 8.48 -8.54 -8.29
C VAL A 235 9.83 -9.19 -7.99
N PHE A 236 10.35 -8.96 -6.78
CA PHE A 236 11.59 -9.56 -6.30
C PHE A 236 11.29 -10.49 -5.13
N TRP A 237 11.80 -11.70 -5.16
CA TRP A 237 11.84 -12.59 -4.00
C TRP A 237 13.23 -12.53 -3.41
N LEU A 238 13.37 -11.90 -2.25
CA LEU A 238 14.61 -11.89 -1.47
C LEU A 238 14.49 -12.94 -0.36
N GLN A 239 15.40 -13.91 -0.32
CA GLN A 239 15.29 -15.07 0.54
C GLN A 239 16.65 -15.48 1.13
N SER A 240 16.67 -15.78 2.43
CA SER A 240 17.72 -16.60 3.04
C SER A 240 17.73 -18.00 2.42
N SER A 241 18.81 -18.76 2.60
CA SER A 241 18.92 -20.14 2.10
C SER A 241 17.79 -21.03 2.59
N LYS A 242 17.43 -20.94 3.88
CA LYS A 242 16.30 -21.71 4.45
C LYS A 242 14.95 -21.28 3.90
N ALA A 243 14.74 -19.99 3.66
CA ALA A 243 13.53 -19.54 2.99
C ALA A 243 13.42 -20.03 1.54
N ARG A 244 14.53 -20.20 0.81
CA ARG A 244 14.53 -20.78 -0.54
C ARG A 244 14.11 -22.24 -0.54
N GLU A 245 14.53 -23.00 0.48
CA GLU A 245 14.10 -24.39 0.68
C GLU A 245 12.60 -24.46 1.00
N ARG A 246 12.11 -23.62 1.92
CA ARG A 246 10.71 -23.61 2.36
C ARG A 246 9.74 -23.05 1.32
N TRP A 247 10.11 -21.97 0.64
CA TRP A 247 9.27 -21.26 -0.33
C TRP A 247 9.97 -21.11 -1.68
N PRO A 248 10.24 -22.22 -2.40
CA PRO A 248 10.91 -22.16 -3.69
C PRO A 248 10.10 -21.36 -4.71
N VAL A 249 10.76 -20.51 -5.49
CA VAL A 249 10.13 -19.61 -6.47
C VAL A 249 10.05 -20.27 -7.86
N THR A 250 9.18 -21.26 -7.97
CA THR A 250 8.99 -22.05 -9.21
C THR A 250 8.22 -21.28 -10.28
N ASP A 251 8.37 -21.70 -11.54
CA ASP A 251 7.65 -21.09 -12.67
C ASP A 251 6.14 -21.18 -12.51
N ALA A 252 5.63 -22.29 -12.00
CA ALA A 252 4.20 -22.49 -11.76
C ALA A 252 3.64 -21.49 -10.73
N LYS A 253 4.36 -21.24 -9.63
CA LYS A 253 3.96 -20.24 -8.62
C LYS A 253 4.01 -18.82 -9.16
N VAL A 254 5.05 -18.49 -9.93
CA VAL A 254 5.17 -17.19 -10.60
C VAL A 254 4.04 -16.99 -11.61
N ALA A 255 3.67 -18.02 -12.37
CA ALA A 255 2.57 -17.96 -13.32
C ALA A 255 1.24 -17.70 -12.62
N ARG A 256 0.96 -18.36 -11.50
CA ARG A 256 -0.24 -18.10 -10.68
C ARG A 256 -0.30 -16.67 -10.15
N LEU A 257 0.82 -16.16 -9.65
CA LEU A 257 0.87 -14.76 -9.19
C LEU A 257 0.63 -13.78 -10.35
N LYS A 258 1.23 -14.02 -11.52
CA LYS A 258 0.98 -13.19 -12.72
C LYS A 258 -0.49 -13.22 -13.15
N GLU A 259 -1.14 -14.38 -13.10
CA GLU A 259 -2.57 -14.50 -13.40
C GLU A 259 -3.40 -13.66 -12.43
N ALA A 260 -3.11 -13.75 -11.12
CA ALA A 260 -3.79 -12.96 -10.09
C ALA A 260 -3.63 -11.43 -10.28
N PHE A 261 -2.53 -11.00 -10.89
CA PHE A 261 -2.26 -9.60 -11.20
C PHE A 261 -3.11 -9.05 -12.35
N ARG A 262 -3.74 -9.90 -13.19
CA ARG A 262 -4.40 -9.45 -14.42
C ARG A 262 -5.44 -8.35 -14.16
N PRO A 263 -5.63 -7.40 -15.10
CA PRO A 263 -6.52 -6.27 -14.89
C PRO A 263 -7.99 -6.70 -14.73
N LYS A 264 -8.66 -6.22 -13.67
CA LYS A 264 -10.06 -6.59 -13.33
C LYS A 264 -11.11 -5.53 -13.64
N GLN A 265 -10.76 -4.47 -14.36
CA GLN A 265 -11.65 -3.31 -14.56
C GLN A 265 -12.94 -3.62 -15.32
N LYS A 266 -12.91 -4.63 -16.19
CA LYS A 266 -14.10 -5.07 -16.94
C LYS A 266 -15.02 -5.96 -16.11
N GLU A 267 -14.55 -6.44 -14.96
CA GLU A 267 -15.28 -7.31 -14.04
C GLU A 267 -15.99 -6.51 -12.94
N ASP A 268 -15.76 -5.19 -12.85
CA ASP A 268 -16.40 -4.31 -11.87
C ASP A 268 -17.78 -3.83 -12.37
N PRO A 269 -18.90 -4.32 -11.79
CA PRO A 269 -20.24 -3.94 -12.23
C PRO A 269 -20.59 -2.46 -11.97
N SER A 270 -19.72 -1.72 -11.26
CA SER A 270 -19.86 -0.26 -11.02
C SER A 270 -19.22 0.61 -12.12
N GLY A 271 -18.48 0.02 -13.06
CA GLY A 271 -17.76 0.72 -14.11
C GLY A 271 -18.64 1.05 -15.33
N SER A 272 -19.15 2.28 -15.42
CA SER A 272 -19.60 2.82 -16.71
C SER A 272 -18.41 2.86 -17.68
N GLY A 273 -18.49 2.08 -18.76
CA GLY A 273 -17.43 1.92 -19.75
C GLY A 273 -16.90 3.26 -20.28
N GLY A 274 -15.67 3.59 -19.88
CA GLY A 274 -14.87 4.63 -20.52
C GLY A 274 -14.04 3.98 -21.62
N ALA A 275 -14.39 4.25 -22.88
CA ALA A 275 -13.66 3.80 -24.05
C ALA A 275 -12.18 4.19 -23.96
N LEU A 276 -11.31 3.26 -24.34
CA LEU A 276 -9.91 3.51 -24.65
C LEU A 276 -9.85 4.57 -25.75
N ALA A 277 -9.32 5.76 -25.44
CA ALA A 277 -8.82 6.66 -26.47
C ALA A 277 -7.42 6.17 -26.84
N GLU A 278 -7.31 5.53 -28.01
CA GLU A 278 -6.04 5.35 -28.71
C GLU A 278 -5.45 6.71 -29.04
N GLY A 279 -4.15 6.90 -28.77
CA GLY A 279 -3.46 8.15 -29.05
C GLY A 279 -1.97 8.10 -28.74
N GLY A 280 -1.22 7.60 -29.73
CA GLY A 280 0.11 8.03 -30.14
C GLY A 280 1.15 8.42 -29.09
N ALA A 281 2.24 7.67 -29.07
CA ALA A 281 3.54 8.14 -28.61
C ALA A 281 3.98 9.38 -29.41
N GLU A 282 4.40 10.45 -28.74
CA GLU A 282 5.59 11.22 -29.10
C GLU A 282 5.97 12.24 -28.01
N GLY A 283 7.27 12.45 -27.86
CA GLY A 283 7.89 13.18 -26.76
C GLY A 283 7.77 14.71 -26.84
N GLY A 284 7.94 15.35 -25.68
CA GLY A 284 8.13 16.79 -25.59
C GLY A 284 8.26 17.25 -24.14
N ARG A 285 9.48 17.62 -23.72
CA ARG A 285 9.75 18.28 -22.43
C ARG A 285 8.99 19.61 -22.35
N PRO A 286 8.41 20.02 -21.21
CA PRO A 286 7.85 21.35 -21.10
C PRO A 286 8.96 22.39 -20.92
N ALA A 287 9.05 23.33 -21.87
CA ALA A 287 9.87 24.53 -21.79
C ALA A 287 9.28 25.54 -20.79
N LYS A 288 10.14 26.15 -19.98
CA LYS A 288 9.82 27.26 -19.06
C LYS A 288 9.30 28.47 -19.86
N ARG A 289 8.11 28.98 -19.51
CA ARG A 289 7.63 30.28 -19.98
C ARG A 289 8.19 31.40 -19.11
N ALA A 290 9.03 32.26 -19.69
CA ALA A 290 9.41 33.55 -19.14
C ALA A 290 8.24 34.54 -19.27
N ARG A 291 7.97 35.32 -18.22
CA ARG A 291 7.07 36.49 -18.27
C ARG A 291 7.88 37.70 -18.75
N ALA A 292 7.51 38.27 -19.89
CA ALA A 292 7.96 39.60 -20.32
C ALA A 292 6.96 40.66 -19.81
N ALA A 293 7.49 41.69 -19.16
CA ALA A 293 6.76 42.89 -18.74
C ALA A 293 6.60 43.83 -19.94
N ALA A 294 5.39 44.34 -20.17
CA ALA A 294 5.12 45.41 -21.11
C ALA A 294 4.93 46.71 -20.32
N ALA A 295 5.86 47.66 -20.50
CA ALA A 295 5.72 49.04 -20.09
C ALA A 295 4.93 49.80 -21.17
N GLY A 296 3.80 50.39 -20.79
CA GLY A 296 3.05 51.34 -21.61
C GLY A 296 3.17 52.73 -21.00
N ALA A 297 3.94 53.60 -21.64
CA ALA A 297 3.94 55.03 -21.39
C ALA A 297 2.74 55.68 -22.10
N ALA A 298 2.08 56.63 -21.44
CA ALA A 298 1.15 57.57 -22.07
C ALA A 298 1.56 59.00 -21.70
N PRO A 299 1.32 59.99 -22.58
CA PRO A 299 2.04 61.25 -22.58
C PRO A 299 1.31 62.37 -21.81
N ARG A 300 2.09 63.22 -21.15
CA ARG A 300 2.13 64.69 -21.30
C ARG A 300 3.23 65.26 -20.41
#